data_AF-A0A954KEX2-F1
#
_entry.id   AF-A0A954KEX2-F1
#
_cell.length_a   1.000
_cell.length_b   1.000
_cell.length_c   1.000
_cell.angle_alpha   90.00
_cell.angle_beta   90.00
_cell.angle_gamma   90.00
#
_symmetry.space_group_name_H-M   'P 1'
#
loop_
_entity.id
_entity.type
_entity.pdbx_description
1 polymer ?
#
loop_
_entity_poly.entity_id
_entity_poly.type
_entity_poly.pdbx_seq_one_letter_code
_entity_poly.pdbx_strand_id
1 'polypeptide(L)'
;MNGNSEKITRVLELLTEGLAPYVEGKLRAIYRENWQRAVQGSFRDDRTRATRKDIEWDAASLLTVMWDQWNSVFRHDLGHYERSLVSELREFRNRWAHQQAFDFDDTYRVTDSIRRLLQSVNAANLEAVRLEKSELIESHVAEAVNSQVQRTAYNRNKWWIIGIYSICCVLILGFLVANNDNGPGNYFIMTTVLLAFVYMIYQQFKMEPPLLYGPRECHRCHRIVYRQSCPYCEGA
;
A
#
# COMPACT_ATOMS: atom_id res chain seq x y z
N MET A 1 -8.14 6.62 -7.58
CA MET A 1 -8.25 6.72 -6.10
C MET A 1 -7.21 5.78 -5.50
N ASN A 2 -6.49 6.21 -4.46
CA ASN A 2 -5.34 5.48 -3.93
C ASN A 2 -5.77 4.07 -3.45
N GLY A 3 -5.16 3.01 -3.99
CA GLY A 3 -5.53 1.62 -3.66
C GLY A 3 -5.49 1.32 -2.16
N ASN A 4 -4.63 2.01 -1.40
CA ASN A 4 -4.54 1.89 0.06
C ASN A 4 -5.80 2.43 0.78
N SER A 5 -6.33 3.57 0.36
CA SER A 5 -7.54 4.15 0.97
C SER A 5 -8.77 3.27 0.71
N GLU A 6 -8.87 2.67 -0.48
CA GLU A 6 -9.94 1.71 -0.82
C GLU A 6 -9.84 0.44 0.05
N LYS A 7 -8.62 -0.09 0.24
CA LYS A 7 -8.37 -1.22 1.16
C LYS A 7 -8.76 -0.88 2.59
N ILE A 8 -8.42 0.31 3.09
CA ILE A 8 -8.81 0.75 4.43
C ILE A 8 -10.33 0.81 4.57
N THR A 9 -11.04 1.39 3.59
CA THR A 9 -12.51 1.41 3.59
C THR A 9 -13.08 0.00 3.75
N ARG A 10 -12.61 -0.94 2.94
CA ARG A 10 -13.06 -2.34 3.00
C ARG A 10 -12.80 -3.00 4.37
N VAL A 11 -11.61 -2.80 4.93
CA VAL A 11 -11.28 -3.42 6.22
C VAL A 11 -12.04 -2.75 7.37
N LEU A 12 -12.38 -1.46 7.27
CA LEU A 12 -13.27 -0.78 8.23
C LEU A 12 -14.73 -1.28 8.13
N GLU A 13 -15.20 -1.65 6.95
CA GLU A 13 -16.50 -2.33 6.76
C GLU A 13 -16.48 -3.70 7.44
N LEU A 14 -15.45 -4.50 7.20
CA LEU A 14 -15.27 -5.80 7.87
C LEU A 14 -15.16 -5.66 9.40
N LEU A 15 -14.48 -4.63 9.90
CA LEU A 15 -14.47 -4.30 11.33
C LEU A 15 -15.89 -4.07 11.84
N THR A 16 -16.68 -3.29 11.11
CA THR A 16 -18.06 -2.95 11.50
C THR A 16 -18.93 -4.20 11.57
N GLU A 17 -18.89 -5.03 10.54
CA GLU A 17 -19.63 -6.29 10.47
C GLU A 17 -19.26 -7.27 11.58
N GLY A 18 -17.96 -7.41 11.87
CA GLY A 18 -17.45 -8.35 12.87
C GLY A 18 -17.69 -7.90 14.31
N LEU A 19 -17.62 -6.59 14.55
CA LEU A 19 -17.64 -6.02 15.90
C LEU A 19 -19.05 -5.65 16.37
N ALA A 20 -19.97 -5.29 15.46
CA ALA A 20 -21.33 -4.87 15.82
C ALA A 20 -22.09 -5.91 16.66
N PRO A 21 -22.13 -7.22 16.29
CA PRO A 21 -22.86 -8.22 17.08
C PRO A 21 -22.31 -8.37 18.50
N TYR A 22 -20.98 -8.28 18.66
CA TYR A 22 -20.32 -8.37 19.97
C TYR A 22 -20.67 -7.16 20.85
N VAL A 23 -20.54 -5.95 20.31
CA VAL A 23 -20.82 -4.70 21.03
C VAL A 23 -22.29 -4.64 21.45
N GLU A 24 -23.22 -4.93 20.53
CA GLU A 24 -24.65 -4.99 20.86
C GLU A 24 -24.95 -6.04 21.93
N GLY A 25 -24.40 -7.24 21.80
CA GLY A 25 -24.63 -8.33 22.75
C GLY A 25 -24.20 -7.94 24.17
N LYS A 26 -23.01 -7.33 24.32
CA LYS A 26 -22.49 -6.90 25.62
C LYS A 26 -23.29 -5.74 26.21
N LEU A 27 -23.68 -4.76 25.39
CA LEU A 27 -24.51 -3.64 25.84
C LEU A 27 -25.90 -4.11 26.28
N ARG A 28 -26.54 -5.03 25.54
CA ARG A 28 -27.83 -5.61 25.92
C ARG A 28 -27.72 -6.46 27.19
N ALA A 29 -26.62 -7.19 27.38
CA ALA A 29 -26.40 -7.99 28.58
C ALA A 29 -26.35 -7.14 29.86
N ILE A 30 -25.70 -5.97 29.80
CA ILE A 30 -25.50 -5.10 30.97
C ILE A 30 -26.66 -4.10 31.15
N TYR A 31 -27.05 -3.38 30.09
CA TYR A 31 -28.04 -2.31 30.16
C TYR A 31 -29.47 -2.75 29.81
N ARG A 32 -29.67 -3.99 29.36
CA ARG A 32 -30.97 -4.56 28.97
C ARG A 32 -31.71 -3.65 27.99
N GLU A 33 -32.94 -3.26 28.28
CA GLU A 33 -33.78 -2.40 27.43
C GLU A 33 -33.21 -0.97 27.25
N ASN A 34 -32.34 -0.52 28.15
CA ASN A 34 -31.79 0.83 28.14
C ASN A 34 -30.48 0.94 27.34
N TRP A 35 -30.05 -0.13 26.66
CA TRP A 35 -28.78 -0.17 25.93
C TRP A 35 -28.67 0.93 24.87
N GLN A 36 -29.77 1.26 24.20
CA GLN A 36 -29.79 2.34 23.20
C GLN A 36 -29.49 3.72 23.80
N ARG A 37 -29.96 3.97 25.03
CA ARG A 37 -29.64 5.24 25.73
C ARG A 37 -28.17 5.31 26.14
N ALA A 38 -27.56 4.18 26.48
CA ALA A 38 -26.12 4.13 26.77
C ALA A 38 -25.31 4.48 25.52
N VAL A 39 -25.68 3.93 24.35
CA VAL A 39 -25.07 4.27 23.07
C VAL A 39 -25.22 5.75 22.73
N GLN A 40 -26.44 6.31 22.85
CA GLN A 40 -26.68 7.74 22.65
C GLN A 40 -25.88 8.62 23.63
N GLY A 41 -25.69 8.15 24.86
CA GLY A 41 -24.86 8.79 25.88
C GLY A 41 -23.40 8.98 25.45
N SER A 42 -22.85 8.01 24.73
CA SER A 42 -21.48 8.06 24.19
C SER A 42 -21.27 9.11 23.09
N PHE A 43 -22.34 9.67 22.53
CA PHE A 43 -22.30 10.70 21.47
C PHE A 43 -22.78 12.07 21.94
N ARG A 44 -22.84 12.35 23.26
CA ARG A 44 -23.40 13.60 23.79
C ARG A 44 -22.75 14.88 23.25
N ASP A 45 -21.48 14.83 22.85
CA ASP A 45 -20.78 15.96 22.23
C ASP A 45 -21.07 16.09 20.72
N ASP A 46 -21.55 15.01 20.08
CA ASP A 46 -21.96 14.99 18.66
C ASP A 46 -23.49 15.05 18.54
N ARG A 47 -24.01 16.28 18.57
CA ARG A 47 -25.44 16.61 18.48
C ARG A 47 -26.15 16.01 17.26
N THR A 48 -25.43 15.66 16.19
CA THR A 48 -26.03 15.10 14.98
C THR A 48 -26.38 13.62 15.07
N ARG A 49 -25.65 12.85 15.90
CA ARG A 49 -25.87 11.41 16.10
C ARG A 49 -26.83 11.09 17.24
N ALA A 50 -26.93 11.96 18.25
CA ALA A 50 -27.79 11.76 19.42
C ALA A 50 -29.32 11.75 19.11
N THR A 51 -29.73 12.29 17.96
CA THR A 51 -31.15 12.46 17.57
C THR A 51 -31.72 11.32 16.71
N ARG A 52 -30.93 10.31 16.33
CA ARG A 52 -31.39 9.24 15.43
C ARG A 52 -32.13 8.15 16.23
N LYS A 53 -33.33 7.78 15.79
CA LYS A 53 -34.19 6.76 16.42
C LYS A 53 -33.64 5.33 16.28
N ASP A 54 -33.02 5.04 15.14
CA ASP A 54 -32.34 3.78 14.86
C ASP A 54 -30.83 3.98 14.84
N ILE A 55 -30.12 3.09 15.53
CA ILE A 55 -28.65 3.10 15.61
C ILE A 55 -28.12 2.39 14.37
N GLU A 56 -27.56 3.15 13.45
CA GLU A 56 -26.79 2.63 12.33
C GLU A 56 -25.34 2.49 12.76
N TRP A 57 -24.81 1.27 12.73
CA TRP A 57 -23.42 1.00 13.10
C TRP A 57 -22.48 1.38 11.96
N ASP A 58 -21.47 2.17 12.31
CA ASP A 58 -20.32 2.44 11.47
C ASP A 58 -19.05 2.23 12.32
N ALA A 59 -17.90 2.08 11.66
CA ALA A 59 -16.65 1.87 12.39
C ALA A 59 -16.39 2.95 13.46
N ALA A 60 -16.78 4.21 13.21
CA ALA A 60 -16.65 5.26 14.22
C ALA A 60 -17.54 5.06 15.42
N SER A 61 -18.83 4.77 15.21
CA SER A 61 -19.79 4.68 16.28
C SER A 61 -19.43 3.51 17.18
N LEU A 62 -19.08 2.36 16.59
CA LEU A 62 -18.60 1.19 17.33
C LEU A 62 -17.35 1.51 18.17
N LEU A 63 -16.31 2.05 17.53
CA LEU A 63 -15.05 2.35 18.23
C LEU A 63 -15.23 3.41 19.33
N THR A 64 -16.11 4.40 19.11
CA THR A 64 -16.42 5.44 20.10
C THR A 64 -17.18 4.87 21.28
N VAL A 65 -18.20 4.04 21.04
CA VAL A 65 -18.96 3.37 22.10
C VAL A 65 -18.07 2.43 22.90
N MET A 66 -17.21 1.66 22.23
CA MET A 66 -16.24 0.81 22.91
C MET A 66 -15.31 1.60 23.82
N TRP A 67 -14.83 2.76 23.34
CA TRP A 67 -13.96 3.62 24.13
C TRP A 67 -14.66 4.20 25.36
N ASP A 68 -15.84 4.79 25.17
CA ASP A 68 -16.60 5.46 26.23
C ASP A 68 -17.10 4.46 27.28
N GLN A 69 -17.65 3.33 26.83
CA GLN A 69 -18.19 2.28 27.70
C GLN A 69 -17.14 1.23 28.10
N TRP A 70 -15.84 1.52 27.92
CA TRP A 70 -14.77 0.55 28.18
C TRP A 70 -14.83 -0.01 29.60
N ASN A 71 -14.83 0.88 30.60
CA ASN A 71 -14.80 0.48 32.00
C ASN A 71 -16.11 -0.18 32.47
N SER A 72 -17.23 0.26 31.90
CA SER A 72 -18.56 -0.19 32.29
C SER A 72 -18.95 -1.53 31.67
N VAL A 73 -18.47 -1.81 30.46
CA VAL A 73 -18.94 -2.94 29.64
C VAL A 73 -17.81 -3.89 29.26
N PHE A 74 -16.71 -3.38 28.70
CA PHE A 74 -15.74 -4.21 27.99
C PHE A 74 -14.55 -4.65 28.84
N ARG A 75 -14.23 -3.96 29.94
CA ARG A 75 -13.07 -4.23 30.81
C ARG A 75 -13.04 -5.63 31.42
N HIS A 76 -14.20 -6.29 31.51
CA HIS A 76 -14.30 -7.65 32.05
C HIS A 76 -13.83 -8.72 31.06
N ASP A 77 -14.00 -8.48 29.76
CA ASP A 77 -13.67 -9.44 28.71
C ASP A 77 -12.38 -9.06 27.95
N LEU A 78 -12.11 -7.76 27.82
CA LEU A 78 -11.01 -7.21 27.03
C LEU A 78 -10.03 -6.44 27.93
N GLY A 79 -8.74 -6.62 27.68
CA GLY A 79 -7.67 -6.09 28.50
C GLY A 79 -7.16 -4.72 28.05
N HIS A 80 -6.07 -4.27 28.67
CA HIS A 80 -5.41 -3.01 28.29
C HIS A 80 -4.94 -3.00 26.83
N TYR A 81 -4.55 -4.16 26.31
CA TYR A 81 -4.07 -4.33 24.95
C TYR A 81 -5.15 -3.96 23.91
N GLU A 82 -6.35 -4.53 24.04
CA GLU A 82 -7.46 -4.25 23.15
C GLU A 82 -7.92 -2.80 23.25
N ARG A 83 -7.85 -2.20 24.45
CA ARG A 83 -8.16 -0.78 24.62
C ARG A 83 -7.23 0.10 23.81
N SER A 84 -5.93 -0.23 23.78
CA SER A 84 -4.94 0.47 22.96
C SER A 84 -5.24 0.30 21.47
N LEU A 85 -5.63 -0.91 21.02
CA LEU A 85 -6.06 -1.13 19.64
C LEU A 85 -7.27 -0.28 19.27
N VAL A 86 -8.28 -0.20 20.14
CA VAL A 86 -9.46 0.65 19.91
C VAL A 86 -9.05 2.11 19.76
N SER A 87 -8.15 2.61 20.62
CA SER A 87 -7.64 3.99 20.51
C SER A 87 -6.93 4.24 19.18
N GLU A 88 -6.05 3.33 18.78
CA GLU A 88 -5.29 3.40 17.53
C GLU A 88 -6.22 3.39 16.31
N LEU A 89 -7.22 2.50 16.30
CA LEU A 89 -8.20 2.41 15.21
C LEU A 89 -9.09 3.66 15.11
N ARG A 90 -9.39 4.32 16.24
CA ARG A 90 -10.10 5.60 16.22
C ARG A 90 -9.27 6.67 15.52
N GLU A 91 -7.98 6.73 15.79
CA GLU A 91 -7.06 7.67 15.14
C GLU A 91 -7.00 7.42 13.63
N PHE A 92 -6.78 6.18 13.20
CA PHE A 92 -6.75 5.83 11.78
C PHE A 92 -8.08 6.09 11.06
N ARG A 93 -9.22 5.75 11.68
CA ARG A 93 -10.54 6.08 11.13
C ARG A 93 -10.72 7.59 11.01
N ASN A 94 -10.26 8.37 11.99
CA ASN A 94 -10.32 9.84 11.93
C ASN A 94 -9.48 10.39 10.77
N ARG A 95 -8.24 9.92 10.62
CA ARG A 95 -7.37 10.25 9.47
C ARG A 95 -8.05 9.92 8.14
N TRP A 96 -8.70 8.75 8.04
CA TRP A 96 -9.43 8.31 6.86
C TRP A 96 -10.63 9.21 6.55
N ALA A 97 -11.40 9.61 7.56
CA ALA A 97 -12.52 10.55 7.40
C ALA A 97 -12.06 11.94 6.94
N HIS A 98 -10.83 12.34 7.29
CA HIS A 98 -10.18 13.56 6.80
C HIS A 98 -9.45 13.39 5.45
N GLN A 99 -9.63 12.25 4.77
CA GLN A 99 -9.03 11.95 3.46
C GLN A 99 -7.51 12.08 3.44
N GLN A 100 -6.84 11.78 4.56
CA GLN A 100 -5.39 11.80 4.62
C GLN A 100 -4.79 10.66 3.78
N ALA A 101 -3.54 10.85 3.34
CA ALA A 101 -2.80 9.80 2.64
C ALA A 101 -2.45 8.65 3.58
N PHE A 102 -2.41 7.43 3.03
CA PHE A 102 -2.01 6.21 3.72
C PHE A 102 -0.98 5.48 2.87
N ASP A 103 0.13 5.13 3.49
CA ASP A 103 1.14 4.27 2.88
C ASP A 103 0.83 2.78 3.12
N PHE A 104 1.75 1.91 2.69
CA PHE A 104 1.63 0.47 2.89
C PHE A 104 1.67 0.12 4.38
N ASP A 105 2.58 0.73 5.15
CA ASP A 105 2.79 0.40 6.56
C ASP A 105 1.58 0.79 7.42
N ASP A 106 0.99 1.95 7.16
CA ASP A 106 -0.27 2.39 7.76
C ASP A 106 -1.39 1.40 7.43
N THR A 107 -1.56 1.04 6.15
CA THR A 107 -2.64 0.12 5.71
C THR A 107 -2.47 -1.27 6.32
N TYR A 108 -1.23 -1.74 6.38
CA TYR A 108 -0.86 -2.99 7.03
C TYR A 108 -1.16 -2.93 8.53
N ARG A 109 -0.78 -1.84 9.19
CA ARG A 109 -0.99 -1.63 10.62
C ARG A 109 -2.47 -1.60 10.98
N VAL A 110 -3.27 -0.83 10.24
CA VAL A 110 -4.74 -0.77 10.39
C VAL A 110 -5.34 -2.17 10.26
N THR A 111 -4.99 -2.88 9.19
CA THR A 111 -5.50 -4.24 8.93
C THR A 111 -5.10 -5.22 10.03
N ASP A 112 -3.86 -5.15 10.54
CA ASP A 112 -3.42 -5.99 11.65
C ASP A 112 -4.14 -5.65 12.97
N SER A 113 -4.30 -4.36 13.28
CA SER A 113 -5.00 -3.91 14.49
C SER A 113 -6.47 -4.33 14.48
N ILE A 114 -7.15 -4.25 13.33
CA ILE A 114 -8.52 -4.76 13.15
C ILE A 114 -8.56 -6.28 13.34
N ARG A 115 -7.67 -7.02 12.66
CA ARG A 115 -7.58 -8.48 12.78
C ARG A 115 -7.42 -8.92 14.24
N ARG A 116 -6.53 -8.25 14.99
CA ARG A 116 -6.27 -8.59 16.40
C ARG A 116 -7.46 -8.27 17.29
N LEU A 117 -8.11 -7.12 17.10
CA LEU A 117 -9.30 -6.77 17.86
C LEU A 117 -10.45 -7.76 17.59
N LEU A 118 -10.70 -8.09 16.33
CA LEU A 118 -11.70 -9.08 15.93
C LEU A 118 -11.38 -10.50 16.46
N GLN A 119 -10.09 -10.84 16.54
CA GLN A 119 -9.65 -12.09 17.14
C GLN A 119 -9.94 -12.13 18.65
N SER A 120 -9.68 -11.05 19.38
CA SER A 120 -9.96 -10.98 20.83
C SER A 120 -11.45 -11.13 21.15
N VAL A 121 -12.35 -10.74 20.23
CA VAL A 121 -13.81 -10.89 20.39
C VAL A 121 -14.39 -12.15 19.73
N ASN A 122 -13.55 -13.02 19.15
CA ASN A 122 -13.95 -14.21 18.38
C ASN A 122 -14.97 -13.90 17.27
N ALA A 123 -14.74 -12.84 16.49
CA ALA A 123 -15.63 -12.45 15.40
C ALA A 123 -15.70 -13.53 14.29
N ALA A 124 -16.89 -13.76 13.74
CA ALA A 124 -17.12 -14.78 12.72
C ALA A 124 -16.41 -14.50 11.38
N ASN A 125 -16.17 -13.22 11.06
CA ASN A 125 -15.52 -12.78 9.82
C ASN A 125 -14.00 -12.60 9.95
N LEU A 126 -13.38 -13.16 10.99
CA LEU A 126 -11.93 -13.06 11.21
C LEU A 126 -11.10 -13.56 10.02
N GLU A 127 -11.53 -14.63 9.35
CA GLU A 127 -10.84 -15.16 8.18
C GLU A 127 -10.87 -14.22 6.97
N ALA A 128 -11.95 -13.45 6.78
CA ALA A 128 -12.03 -12.46 5.71
C ALA A 128 -10.96 -11.36 5.90
N VAL A 129 -10.76 -10.89 7.13
CA VAL A 129 -9.70 -9.91 7.43
C VAL A 129 -8.30 -10.51 7.32
N ARG A 130 -8.13 -11.79 7.68
CA ARG A 130 -6.86 -12.51 7.47
C ARG A 130 -6.50 -12.60 5.98
N LEU A 131 -7.47 -12.90 5.13
CA LEU A 131 -7.30 -12.94 3.69
C LEU A 131 -6.89 -11.58 3.13
N GLU A 132 -7.62 -10.51 3.45
CA GLU A 132 -7.29 -9.14 3.01
C GLU A 132 -5.87 -8.72 3.45
N LYS A 133 -5.43 -9.15 4.65
CA LYS A 133 -4.06 -8.92 5.12
C LYS A 133 -3.03 -9.67 4.29
N SER A 134 -3.25 -10.94 3.99
CA SER A 134 -2.34 -11.75 3.17
C SER A 134 -2.23 -11.20 1.75
N GLU A 135 -3.36 -10.87 1.13
CA GLU A 135 -3.39 -10.26 -0.21
C GLU A 135 -2.65 -8.92 -0.27
N LEU A 136 -2.78 -8.09 0.78
CA LEU A 136 -2.01 -6.86 0.90
C LEU A 136 -0.49 -7.13 0.90
N ILE A 137 -0.02 -8.09 1.68
CA ILE A 137 1.41 -8.46 1.72
C ILE A 137 1.86 -9.01 0.37
N GLU A 138 1.11 -9.95 -0.20
CA GLU A 138 1.45 -10.60 -1.47
C GLU A 138 1.57 -9.59 -2.60
N SER A 139 0.62 -8.65 -2.70
CA SER A 139 0.66 -7.58 -3.71
C SER A 139 1.89 -6.69 -3.55
N HIS A 140 2.24 -6.29 -2.32
CA HIS A 140 3.41 -5.46 -2.05
C HIS A 140 4.72 -6.18 -2.34
N VAL A 141 4.83 -7.46 -1.94
CA VAL A 141 6.01 -8.28 -2.21
C VAL A 141 6.16 -8.51 -3.72
N ALA A 142 5.09 -8.79 -4.44
CA ALA A 142 5.13 -8.96 -5.89
C ALA A 142 5.62 -7.69 -6.60
N GLU A 143 5.16 -6.51 -6.18
CA GLU A 143 5.64 -5.22 -6.70
C GLU A 143 7.12 -5.00 -6.40
N ALA A 144 7.56 -5.27 -5.17
CA ALA A 144 8.96 -5.16 -4.77
C ALA A 144 9.85 -6.10 -5.58
N VAL A 145 9.48 -7.38 -5.72
CA VAL A 145 10.22 -8.37 -6.50
C VAL A 145 10.31 -7.97 -7.97
N ASN A 146 9.20 -7.55 -8.59
CA ASN A 146 9.20 -7.11 -9.97
C ASN A 146 10.15 -5.93 -10.20
N SER A 147 10.13 -4.93 -9.31
CA SER A 147 11.05 -3.79 -9.39
C SER A 147 12.52 -4.20 -9.26
N GLN A 148 12.83 -5.17 -8.40
CA GLN A 148 14.18 -5.69 -8.22
C GLN A 148 14.66 -6.51 -9.42
N VAL A 149 13.82 -7.39 -9.96
CA VAL A 149 14.12 -8.19 -11.16
C VAL A 149 14.44 -7.28 -12.35
N GLN A 150 13.69 -6.19 -12.51
CA GLN A 150 13.94 -5.23 -13.59
C GLN A 150 15.22 -4.44 -13.38
N ARG A 151 15.47 -4.00 -12.15
CA ARG A 151 16.70 -3.29 -11.81
C ARG A 151 17.94 -4.15 -12.06
N THR A 152 17.88 -5.43 -11.71
CA THR A 152 18.98 -6.38 -11.94
C THR A 152 19.17 -6.68 -13.43
N ALA A 153 18.09 -6.89 -14.18
CA ALA A 153 18.15 -7.08 -15.64
C ALA A 153 18.72 -5.84 -16.36
N TYR A 154 18.27 -4.64 -15.96
CA TYR A 154 18.77 -3.38 -16.47
C TYR A 154 20.26 -3.18 -16.18
N ASN A 155 20.69 -3.42 -14.93
CA ASN A 155 22.09 -3.30 -14.53
C ASN A 155 22.99 -4.26 -15.32
N ARG A 156 22.54 -5.50 -15.55
CA ARG A 156 23.28 -6.47 -16.37
C ARG A 156 23.45 -5.98 -17.81
N ASN A 157 22.37 -5.49 -18.42
CA ASN A 157 22.40 -5.00 -19.80
C ASN A 157 23.26 -3.73 -19.94
N LYS A 158 23.23 -2.84 -18.95
CA LYS A 158 24.07 -1.64 -18.91
C LYS A 158 25.56 -1.96 -19.03
N TRP A 159 26.06 -2.93 -18.27
CA TRP A 159 27.46 -3.35 -18.35
C TRP A 159 27.81 -3.97 -19.70
N TRP A 160 26.91 -4.78 -20.27
CA TRP A 160 27.08 -5.31 -21.63
C TRP A 160 27.17 -4.20 -22.68
N ILE A 161 26.28 -3.21 -22.64
CA ILE A 161 26.27 -2.08 -23.57
C ILE A 161 27.55 -1.25 -23.44
N ILE A 162 27.98 -0.94 -22.22
CA ILE A 162 29.25 -0.23 -21.96
C ILE A 162 30.44 -1.01 -22.53
N GLY A 163 30.46 -2.34 -22.32
CA GLY A 163 31.49 -3.22 -22.89
C GLY A 163 31.53 -3.18 -24.41
N ILE A 164 30.36 -3.27 -25.08
CA ILE A 164 30.25 -3.18 -26.54
C ILE A 164 30.75 -1.82 -27.05
N TYR A 165 30.35 -0.70 -26.43
CA TYR A 165 30.81 0.63 -26.82
C TYR A 165 32.32 0.81 -26.63
N SER A 166 32.90 0.26 -25.56
CA SER A 166 34.35 0.21 -25.33
C SER A 166 35.08 -0.55 -26.45
N ILE A 167 34.60 -1.76 -26.78
CA ILE A 167 35.19 -2.59 -27.85
C ILE A 167 35.08 -1.90 -29.22
N CYS A 168 33.92 -1.35 -29.55
CA CYS A 168 33.71 -0.60 -30.80
C CYS A 168 34.64 0.62 -30.88
N CYS A 169 34.81 1.37 -29.79
CA CYS A 169 35.72 2.51 -29.74
C CYS A 169 37.17 2.07 -30.04
N VAL A 170 37.66 1.00 -29.39
CA VAL A 170 39.02 0.48 -29.60
C VAL A 170 39.23 -0.02 -31.03
N LEU A 171 38.26 -0.76 -31.60
CA LEU A 171 38.37 -1.28 -32.97
C LEU A 171 38.39 -0.16 -34.02
N ILE A 172 37.52 0.85 -33.86
CA ILE A 172 37.45 1.98 -34.80
C ILE A 172 38.72 2.83 -34.71
N LEU A 173 39.18 3.17 -33.51
CA LEU A 173 40.42 3.91 -33.31
C LEU A 173 41.63 3.11 -33.84
N GLY A 174 41.69 1.81 -33.58
CA GLY A 174 42.75 0.92 -34.08
C GLY A 174 42.79 0.85 -35.61
N PHE A 175 41.63 0.75 -36.26
CA PHE A 175 41.52 0.78 -37.72
C PHE A 175 41.98 2.13 -38.31
N LEU A 176 41.59 3.24 -37.69
CA LEU A 176 41.99 4.59 -38.12
C LEU A 176 43.49 4.87 -37.92
N VAL A 177 44.12 4.26 -36.90
CA VAL A 177 45.58 4.30 -36.71
C VAL A 177 46.31 3.44 -37.76
N ALA A 178 45.79 2.26 -38.08
CA ALA A 178 46.42 1.34 -39.03
C ALA A 178 46.39 1.86 -40.48
N ASN A 179 45.36 2.63 -40.86
CA ASN A 179 45.22 3.23 -42.20
C ASN A 179 45.63 4.72 -42.22
N ASN A 180 46.46 5.14 -41.27
CA ASN A 180 46.78 6.55 -41.06
C ASN A 180 47.77 7.09 -42.10
N ASP A 181 47.27 7.88 -43.06
CA ASP A 181 48.08 8.89 -43.72
C ASP A 181 48.23 10.07 -42.75
N ASN A 182 49.46 10.47 -42.41
CA ASN A 182 49.82 11.46 -41.36
C ASN A 182 49.27 12.90 -41.53
N GLY A 183 48.16 13.08 -42.25
CA GLY A 183 47.47 14.35 -42.42
C GLY A 183 46.74 14.80 -41.15
N PRO A 184 46.63 16.12 -40.91
CA PRO A 184 45.99 16.70 -39.72
C PRO A 184 44.49 16.36 -39.60
N GLY A 185 43.83 15.98 -40.71
CA GLY A 185 42.41 15.61 -40.72
C GLY A 185 42.10 14.29 -39.98
N ASN A 186 43.03 13.33 -39.94
CA ASN A 186 42.78 12.04 -39.29
C ASN A 186 42.70 12.19 -37.75
N TYR A 187 43.54 13.05 -37.16
CA TYR A 187 43.51 13.35 -35.72
C TYR A 187 42.19 14.00 -35.27
N PHE A 188 41.58 14.83 -36.12
CA PHE A 188 40.29 15.46 -35.82
C PHE A 188 39.15 14.43 -35.77
N ILE A 189 39.14 13.50 -36.72
CA ILE A 189 38.16 12.39 -36.76
C ILE A 189 38.32 11.51 -35.53
N MET A 190 39.56 11.13 -35.19
CA MET A 190 39.88 10.32 -34.01
C MET A 190 39.37 10.95 -32.70
N THR A 191 39.60 12.26 -32.53
CA THR A 191 39.18 12.99 -31.33
C THR A 191 37.65 13.05 -31.23
N THR A 192 36.97 13.32 -32.35
CA THR A 192 35.50 13.39 -32.40
C THR A 192 34.86 12.05 -32.09
N VAL A 193 35.39 10.96 -32.65
CA VAL A 193 34.91 9.59 -32.38
C VAL A 193 35.09 9.24 -30.91
N LEU A 194 36.25 9.50 -30.33
CA LEU A 194 36.53 9.22 -28.92
C LEU A 194 35.56 9.99 -28.00
N LEU A 195 35.36 11.28 -28.25
CA LEU A 195 34.41 12.10 -27.47
C LEU A 195 32.97 11.59 -27.59
N ALA A 196 32.53 11.15 -28.77
CA ALA A 196 31.19 10.60 -28.98
C ALA A 196 30.98 9.30 -28.18
N PHE A 197 31.94 8.38 -28.20
CA PHE A 197 31.85 7.14 -27.40
C PHE A 197 31.91 7.40 -25.90
N VAL A 198 32.77 8.31 -25.44
CA VAL A 198 32.83 8.74 -24.04
C VAL A 198 31.48 9.33 -23.61
N TYR A 199 30.87 10.17 -24.44
CA TYR A 199 29.55 10.74 -24.18
C TYR A 199 28.45 9.66 -24.09
N MET A 200 28.43 8.69 -25.00
CA MET A 200 27.48 7.57 -24.96
C MET A 200 27.65 6.70 -23.71
N ILE A 201 28.89 6.41 -23.30
CA ILE A 201 29.19 5.67 -22.06
C ILE A 201 28.73 6.49 -20.84
N TYR A 202 29.00 7.79 -20.81
CA TYR A 202 28.54 8.68 -19.75
C TYR A 202 27.01 8.71 -19.64
N GLN A 203 26.31 8.73 -20.78
CA GLN A 203 24.85 8.65 -20.81
C GLN A 203 24.34 7.34 -20.22
N GLN A 204 24.98 6.20 -20.50
CA GLN A 204 24.63 4.92 -19.89
C GLN A 204 24.81 4.94 -18.36
N PHE A 205 25.83 5.62 -17.84
CA PHE A 205 26.00 5.79 -16.39
C PHE A 205 24.87 6.59 -15.75
N LYS A 206 24.39 7.64 -16.44
CA LYS A 206 23.34 8.52 -15.95
C LYS A 206 21.91 8.00 -16.16
N MET A 207 21.71 6.99 -17.02
CA MET A 207 20.39 6.41 -17.19
C MET A 207 19.97 5.59 -15.96
N GLU A 208 18.78 5.94 -15.45
CA GLU A 208 18.08 5.18 -14.42
C GLU A 208 17.33 4.00 -15.06
N PRO A 209 17.15 2.89 -14.34
CA PRO A 209 16.34 1.77 -14.84
C PRO A 209 14.92 2.29 -15.15
N PRO A 210 14.42 2.14 -16.38
CA PRO A 210 13.05 2.49 -16.68
C PRO A 210 12.11 1.62 -15.83
N LEU A 211 11.13 2.24 -15.19
CA LEU A 211 10.03 1.53 -14.53
C LEU A 211 9.13 0.89 -15.60
N LEU A 212 9.56 -0.25 -16.15
CA LEU A 212 8.67 -1.10 -16.95
C LEU A 212 7.79 -1.88 -15.98
N TYR A 213 6.48 -1.93 -16.17
CA TYR A 213 5.68 -2.90 -15.42
C TYR A 213 5.64 -4.20 -16.23
N GLY A 214 6.13 -5.30 -15.65
CA GLY A 214 6.01 -6.62 -16.27
C GLY A 214 4.55 -7.06 -16.36
N PRO A 215 4.24 -8.09 -17.18
CA PRO A 215 2.90 -8.66 -17.20
C PRO A 215 2.54 -9.19 -15.81
N ARG A 216 1.50 -8.62 -15.21
CA ARG A 216 0.92 -9.07 -13.94
C ARG A 216 -0.56 -9.31 -14.12
N GLU A 217 -1.10 -10.30 -13.44
CA GLU A 217 -2.54 -10.51 -13.40
C GLU A 217 -3.17 -9.54 -12.41
N CYS A 218 -4.25 -8.85 -12.79
CA CYS A 218 -4.98 -7.98 -11.89
C CYS A 218 -5.88 -8.83 -10.97
N HIS A 219 -5.71 -8.72 -9.66
CA HIS A 219 -6.52 -9.48 -8.69
C HIS A 219 -8.03 -9.19 -8.74
N ARG A 220 -8.45 -8.01 -9.25
CA ARG A 220 -9.87 -7.64 -9.33
C ARG A 220 -10.56 -8.16 -10.59
N CYS A 221 -9.85 -8.27 -11.71
CA CYS A 221 -10.45 -8.64 -13.00
C CYS A 221 -9.79 -9.84 -13.69
N HIS A 222 -8.75 -10.44 -13.10
CA HIS A 222 -7.98 -11.57 -13.61
C HIS A 222 -7.42 -11.39 -15.03
N ARG A 223 -7.24 -10.13 -15.47
CA ARG A 223 -6.61 -9.80 -16.76
C ARG A 223 -5.16 -9.46 -16.59
N ILE A 224 -4.35 -9.76 -17.61
CA ILE A 224 -2.94 -9.36 -17.66
C ILE A 224 -2.84 -7.85 -17.91
N VAL A 225 -2.07 -7.17 -17.06
CA VAL A 225 -1.87 -5.72 -17.05
C VAL A 225 -0.37 -5.42 -17.09
N TYR A 226 0.00 -4.35 -17.79
CA TYR A 226 1.39 -3.88 -17.99
C TYR A 226 1.63 -2.47 -17.43
N ARG A 227 0.79 -2.04 -16.48
CA ARG A 227 0.84 -0.73 -15.83
C ARG A 227 0.69 -0.89 -14.33
N GLN A 228 1.07 0.15 -13.58
CA GLN A 228 0.91 0.19 -12.12
C GLN A 228 -0.55 0.00 -11.70
N SER A 229 -1.44 0.71 -12.37
CA SER A 229 -2.89 0.61 -12.19
C SER A 229 -3.55 -0.19 -13.31
N CYS A 230 -4.66 -0.86 -12.97
CA CYS A 230 -5.41 -1.67 -13.92
C CYS A 230 -6.32 -0.78 -14.78
N PRO A 231 -6.09 -0.65 -16.10
CA PRO A 231 -6.91 0.20 -16.95
C PRO A 231 -8.36 -0.29 -17.06
N TYR A 232 -8.60 -1.58 -16.76
CA TYR A 232 -9.94 -2.17 -16.77
C TYR A 232 -10.72 -1.90 -15.48
N CYS A 233 -10.03 -1.56 -14.38
CA CYS A 233 -10.67 -1.29 -13.08
C CYS A 233 -10.72 0.20 -12.76
N GLU A 234 -9.94 1.04 -13.43
CA GLU A 234 -9.94 2.50 -13.21
C GLU A 234 -11.17 3.23 -13.75
N GLY A 235 -12.01 2.57 -14.55
CA GLY A 235 -13.21 3.16 -15.16
C GLY A 235 -14.51 2.39 -14.89
N ALA A 236 -14.52 1.48 -13.91
CA ALA A 236 -15.66 0.65 -13.52
C ALA A 236 -16.15 0.98 -12.12
#